data_AF-A0A7C8YU69-F1
#
_entry.id   AF-A0A7C8YU69-F1
#
_cell.length_a   1.000
_cell.length_b   1.000
_cell.length_c   1.000
_cell.angle_alpha   90.00
_cell.angle_beta   90.00
_cell.angle_gamma   90.00
#
_symmetry.space_group_name_H-M   'P 1'
#
loop_
_entity.id
_entity.type
_entity.pdbx_description
1 polymer ?
#
loop_
_entity_poly.entity_id
_entity_poly.type
_entity_poly.pdbx_seq_one_letter_code
_entity_poly.pdbx_strand_id
1 'polypeptide(L)'
;ELRLFGCRELRHMPVGLGNCIGLQVLDFFVAKGGSWSWMNPNSPSDSDDYEVGGLTDLNHLNNLKGGLTIKVDGKWSSESEARAANLQGKEKLTELGIEFVGGSSRDNEMMLEGFQPNVNLRYLWIEGYRGQ
;
A
#
# COMPACT_ATOMS: atom_id res chain seq x y z
N GLU A 1 14.15 -11.17 -1.90
CA GLU A 1 12.76 -11.24 -1.40
C GLU A 1 12.69 -10.41 -0.13
N LEU A 2 11.57 -9.75 0.14
CA LEU A 2 11.32 -8.98 1.35
C LEU A 2 9.96 -9.42 1.90
N ARG A 3 9.93 -9.91 3.14
CA ARG A 3 8.73 -10.43 3.80
C ARG A 3 8.51 -9.66 5.08
N LEU A 4 7.42 -8.92 5.13
CA LEU A 4 7.02 -7.98 6.17
C LEU A 4 5.65 -8.34 6.75
N PHE A 5 5.01 -9.40 6.25
CA PHE A 5 3.77 -9.90 6.85
C PHE A 5 4.00 -10.28 8.32
N GLY A 6 3.17 -9.71 9.21
CA GLY A 6 3.31 -9.87 10.66
C GLY A 6 4.15 -8.79 11.37
N CYS A 7 4.76 -7.85 10.63
CA CYS A 7 5.38 -6.65 11.21
C CYS A 7 4.30 -5.66 11.68
N ARG A 8 3.69 -5.94 12.85
CA ARG A 8 2.54 -5.18 13.39
C ARG A 8 2.83 -3.71 13.69
N GLU A 9 4.09 -3.37 13.96
CA GLU A 9 4.53 -2.02 14.28
C GLU A 9 5.10 -1.27 13.06
N LEU A 10 5.03 -1.83 11.85
CA LEU A 10 5.50 -1.18 10.64
C LEU A 10 4.57 0.00 10.27
N ARG A 11 5.11 1.22 10.27
CA ARG A 11 4.35 2.47 10.04
C ARG A 11 4.65 3.13 8.70
N HIS A 12 5.84 2.88 8.17
CA HIS A 12 6.28 3.44 6.91
C HIS A 12 7.23 2.47 6.21
N MET A 13 7.29 2.59 4.88
CA MET A 13 8.30 1.90 4.08
C MET A 13 9.57 2.76 4.01
N PRO A 14 10.76 2.13 3.89
CA PRO A 14 11.99 2.88 3.69
C PRO A 14 11.95 3.65 2.36
N VAL A 15 12.54 4.84 2.36
CA VAL A 15 12.71 5.64 1.13
C VAL A 15 13.55 4.87 0.13
N GLY A 16 13.15 4.93 -1.15
CA GLY A 16 13.92 4.34 -2.24
C GLY A 16 13.75 2.83 -2.39
N LEU A 17 12.75 2.23 -1.75
CA LEU A 17 12.33 0.85 -2.02
C LEU A 17 12.07 0.63 -3.53
N GLY A 18 11.57 1.65 -4.23
CA GLY A 18 11.37 1.60 -5.68
C GLY A 18 12.64 1.36 -6.51
N ASN A 19 13.83 1.58 -5.94
CA ASN A 19 15.10 1.28 -6.60
C ASN A 19 15.44 -0.22 -6.56
N CYS A 20 14.76 -1.02 -5.74
CA CYS A 20 14.94 -2.46 -5.66
C CYS A 20 14.24 -3.19 -6.82
N ILE A 21 14.51 -2.81 -8.06
CA ILE A 21 13.83 -3.34 -9.27
C ILE A 21 13.97 -4.87 -9.47
N GLY A 22 14.97 -5.49 -8.82
CA GLY A 22 15.15 -6.94 -8.77
C GLY A 22 14.32 -7.65 -7.70
N LEU A 23 13.54 -6.90 -6.90
CA LEU A 23 12.71 -7.46 -5.83
C LEU A 23 11.58 -8.31 -6.45
N GLN A 24 11.56 -9.58 -6.09
CA GLN A 24 10.57 -10.54 -6.59
C GLN A 24 9.41 -10.77 -5.64
N VAL A 25 9.63 -10.64 -4.33
CA VAL A 25 8.58 -10.89 -3.33
C VAL A 25 8.56 -9.72 -2.38
N LEU A 26 7.36 -9.17 -2.20
CA LEU A 26 6.98 -8.18 -1.21
C LEU A 26 5.55 -8.53 -0.79
N ASP A 27 5.39 -9.07 0.41
CA ASP A 27 4.11 -9.59 0.89
C ASP A 27 3.26 -8.54 1.62
N PHE A 28 3.87 -7.45 2.08
CA PHE A 28 3.21 -6.38 2.82
C PHE A 28 3.85 -5.02 2.53
N PHE A 29 3.02 -4.00 2.28
CA PHE A 29 3.43 -2.62 2.01
C PHE A 29 2.53 -1.67 2.79
N VAL A 30 3.12 -0.70 3.50
CA VAL A 30 2.39 0.34 4.23
C VAL A 30 2.54 1.65 3.46
N ALA A 31 1.46 2.16 2.91
CA ALA A 31 1.48 3.48 2.28
C ALA A 31 1.74 4.56 3.33
N LYS A 32 2.41 5.63 2.92
CA LYS A 32 2.49 6.85 3.71
C LYS A 32 1.06 7.27 4.10
N GLY A 33 0.78 7.23 5.39
CA GLY A 33 -0.45 7.72 6.00
C GLY A 33 -0.10 8.73 7.07
N GLY A 34 -1.05 9.58 7.46
CA GLY A 34 -0.90 10.41 8.65
C GLY A 34 -0.87 9.55 9.91
N SER A 35 -0.96 10.22 11.07
CA SER A 35 -0.79 9.57 12.38
C SER A 35 -1.58 8.26 12.50
N TRP A 36 -0.86 7.14 12.52
CA TRP A 36 -1.40 5.81 12.87
C TRP A 36 -1.75 5.72 14.38
N SER A 37 -2.17 6.84 14.98
CA SER A 37 -2.40 7.03 16.42
C SER A 37 -3.35 5.98 17.02
N TRP A 38 -4.28 5.43 16.24
CA TRP A 38 -5.13 4.34 16.70
C TRP A 38 -4.38 3.02 16.93
N MET A 39 -3.24 2.79 16.26
CA MET A 39 -2.35 1.64 16.51
C MET A 39 -1.49 1.86 17.75
N ASN A 40 -1.14 3.11 18.07
CA ASN A 40 -0.47 3.46 19.31
C ASN A 40 -0.78 4.92 19.69
N PRO A 41 -1.63 5.16 20.71
CA PRO A 41 -2.03 6.51 21.12
C PRO A 41 -0.89 7.33 21.72
N ASN A 42 0.24 6.69 22.05
CA ASN A 42 1.47 7.33 22.50
C ASN A 42 2.48 7.54 21.37
N SER A 43 2.13 7.24 20.12
CA SER A 43 2.99 7.56 18.98
C SER A 43 3.09 9.07 18.81
N PRO A 44 4.31 9.59 18.52
CA PRO A 44 4.46 10.93 17.97
C PRO A 44 3.49 11.10 16.79
N SER A 45 2.89 12.27 16.66
CA SER A 45 2.20 12.60 15.41
C SER A 45 3.19 12.41 14.26
N ASP A 46 2.75 11.78 13.16
CA ASP A 46 3.55 11.62 11.92
C ASP A 46 3.81 12.97 11.21
N SER A 47 3.89 14.05 11.99
CA SER A 47 4.35 15.40 11.63
C SER A 47 5.86 15.50 11.55
N ASP A 48 6.60 14.43 11.85
CA ASP A 48 8.03 14.42 11.65
C ASP A 48 8.29 14.45 10.13
N ASP A 49 9.09 15.43 9.71
CA ASP A 49 9.40 15.82 8.34
C ASP A 49 10.33 14.81 7.63
N TYR A 50 10.21 13.52 7.97
CA TYR A 50 11.03 12.47 7.40
C TYR A 50 10.44 12.02 6.06
N GLU A 51 11.28 11.99 5.02
CA GLU A 51 10.92 11.34 3.77
C GLU A 51 10.61 9.87 4.08
N VAL A 52 9.43 9.40 3.67
CA VAL A 52 9.01 8.00 3.80
C VAL A 52 8.59 7.49 2.45
N GLY A 53 8.74 6.19 2.26
CA GLY A 53 8.32 5.54 1.03
C GLY A 53 6.81 5.66 0.84
N GLY A 54 6.41 6.09 -0.35
CA GLY A 54 5.01 6.28 -0.75
C GLY A 54 4.56 5.20 -1.73
N LEU A 55 3.28 5.18 -2.09
CA LEU A 55 2.76 4.23 -3.10
C LEU A 55 3.52 4.32 -4.44
N THR A 56 4.11 5.48 -4.73
CA THR A 56 5.00 5.70 -5.88
C THR A 56 6.25 4.80 -5.89
N ASP A 57 6.73 4.33 -4.73
CA ASP A 57 7.85 3.37 -4.66
C ASP A 57 7.46 2.01 -5.25
N LEU A 58 6.17 1.68 -5.33
CA LEU A 58 5.73 0.45 -5.99
C LEU A 58 5.83 0.54 -7.53
N ASN A 59 5.95 1.73 -8.11
CA ASN A 59 5.84 1.95 -9.56
C ASN A 59 6.78 1.06 -10.38
N HIS A 60 8.04 0.98 -9.97
CA HIS A 60 9.11 0.28 -10.70
C HIS A 60 9.27 -1.19 -10.29
N LEU A 61 8.53 -1.68 -9.29
CA LEU A 61 8.62 -3.04 -8.76
C LEU A 61 7.76 -4.02 -9.58
N ASN A 62 7.98 -4.07 -10.90
CA ASN A 62 7.17 -4.89 -11.82
C ASN A 62 7.54 -6.39 -11.78
N ASN A 63 8.64 -6.75 -11.12
CA ASN A 63 9.06 -8.13 -10.94
C ASN A 63 8.39 -8.84 -9.75
N LEU A 64 7.55 -8.14 -9.00
CA LEU A 64 6.82 -8.70 -7.87
C LEU A 64 5.91 -9.85 -8.32
N LYS A 65 6.00 -10.96 -7.60
CA LYS A 65 5.23 -12.19 -7.81
C LYS A 65 4.57 -12.66 -6.51
N GLY A 66 3.54 -13.48 -6.66
CA GLY A 66 2.81 -14.04 -5.51
C GLY A 66 1.80 -13.04 -4.94
N GLY A 67 1.75 -12.94 -3.62
CA GLY A 67 0.81 -12.05 -2.93
C GLY A 67 1.46 -10.76 -2.43
N LEU A 68 0.72 -9.65 -2.53
CA LEU A 68 1.04 -8.35 -1.96
C LEU A 68 -0.18 -7.84 -1.19
N THR A 69 0.02 -7.41 0.05
CA THR A 69 -0.99 -6.67 0.81
C THR A 69 -0.56 -5.22 0.92
N ILE A 70 -1.45 -4.30 0.56
CA ILE A 70 -1.22 -2.85 0.65
C ILE A 70 -2.13 -2.30 1.74
N LYS A 71 -1.53 -1.76 2.80
CA LYS A 71 -2.23 -1.06 3.86
C LYS A 71 -2.22 0.43 3.60
N VAL A 72 -3.38 1.04 3.54
CA VAL A 72 -3.56 2.47 3.24
C VAL A 72 -4.45 3.15 4.28
N ASP A 73 -4.13 4.39 4.60
CA ASP A 73 -5.10 5.29 5.23
C ASP A 73 -5.80 6.09 4.13
N GLY A 74 -7.08 5.78 3.90
CA GLY A 74 -7.87 6.44 2.87
C GLY A 74 -7.87 7.96 2.98
N LYS A 75 -7.68 8.55 4.17
CA LYS A 75 -7.66 10.01 4.33
C LYS A 75 -6.43 10.68 3.71
N TRP A 76 -5.30 9.97 3.61
CA TRP A 76 -4.00 10.55 3.27
C TRP A 76 -3.44 10.05 1.95
N SER A 77 -4.10 9.07 1.33
CA SER A 77 -3.73 8.56 0.02
C SER A 77 -4.69 9.09 -1.05
N SER A 78 -4.16 9.35 -2.25
CA SER A 78 -4.94 9.88 -3.38
C SER A 78 -5.07 8.87 -4.52
N GLU A 79 -6.10 9.04 -5.36
CA GLU A 79 -6.27 8.22 -6.59
C GLU A 79 -5.01 8.25 -7.46
N SER A 80 -4.33 9.39 -7.57
CA SER A 80 -3.11 9.53 -8.38
C SER A 80 -1.94 8.72 -7.80
N GLU A 81 -1.80 8.66 -6.48
CA GLU A 81 -0.79 7.81 -5.83
C GLU A 81 -1.11 6.33 -5.97
N ALA A 82 -2.39 5.93 -5.82
CA ALA A 82 -2.83 4.56 -6.07
C ALA A 82 -2.53 4.14 -7.51
N ARG A 83 -2.76 5.03 -8.48
CA ARG A 83 -2.43 4.81 -9.90
C ARG A 83 -0.92 4.73 -10.13
N ALA A 84 -0.15 5.60 -9.46
CA ALA A 84 1.30 5.59 -9.54
C ALA A 84 1.93 4.30 -8.98
N ALA A 85 1.21 3.56 -8.12
CA ALA A 85 1.65 2.25 -7.66
C ALA A 85 1.77 1.22 -8.79
N ASN A 86 1.18 1.47 -9.97
CA ASN A 86 1.31 0.65 -11.18
C ASN A 86 1.05 -0.85 -10.91
N LEU A 87 -0.07 -1.19 -10.27
CA LEU A 87 -0.42 -2.60 -10.01
C LEU A 87 -0.77 -3.34 -11.30
N GLN A 88 -1.28 -2.63 -12.32
CA GLN A 88 -1.47 -3.16 -13.66
C GLN A 88 -0.17 -3.70 -14.27
N GLY A 89 0.98 -3.08 -14.01
CA GLY A 89 2.28 -3.53 -14.52
C GLY A 89 2.88 -4.75 -13.81
N LYS A 90 2.27 -5.22 -12.72
CA LYS A 90 2.77 -6.35 -11.91
C LYS A 90 2.19 -7.68 -12.38
N GLU A 91 2.55 -8.09 -13.60
CA GLU A 91 1.96 -9.25 -14.29
C GLU A 91 2.10 -10.59 -13.56
N LYS A 92 3.12 -10.73 -12.69
CA LYS A 92 3.42 -11.96 -11.94
C LYS A 92 2.72 -12.00 -10.58
N LEU A 93 2.04 -10.92 -10.19
CA LEU A 93 1.26 -10.87 -8.96
C LEU A 93 -0.01 -11.70 -9.14
N THR A 94 -0.28 -12.58 -8.20
CA THR A 94 -1.44 -13.49 -8.22
C THR A 94 -2.44 -13.17 -7.13
N GLU A 95 -2.04 -12.44 -6.09
CA GLU A 95 -2.89 -12.11 -4.96
C GLU A 95 -2.68 -10.65 -4.56
N LEU A 96 -3.78 -9.92 -4.34
CA LEU A 96 -3.75 -8.55 -3.85
C LEU A 96 -4.68 -8.42 -2.65
N GLY A 97 -4.13 -7.89 -1.55
CA GLY A 97 -4.89 -7.44 -0.39
C GLY A 97 -4.87 -5.93 -0.30
N ILE A 98 -6.00 -5.32 0.04
CA ILE A 98 -6.08 -3.89 0.34
C ILE A 98 -6.70 -3.72 1.72
N GLU A 99 -5.95 -3.15 2.66
CA GLU A 99 -6.41 -2.88 4.03
C GLU A 99 -6.62 -1.36 4.20
N PHE A 100 -7.87 -0.94 4.39
CA PHE A 100 -8.21 0.44 4.73
C PHE A 100 -8.33 0.59 6.25
N VAL A 101 -7.68 1.62 6.79
CA VAL A 101 -7.77 1.91 8.24
C VAL A 101 -8.41 3.25 8.56
N GLY A 102 -8.75 4.01 7.53
CA GLY A 102 -9.25 5.38 7.64
C GLY A 102 -9.84 5.85 6.31
N GLY A 103 -10.09 7.16 6.24
CA GLY A 103 -10.82 7.77 5.14
C GLY A 103 -12.35 7.63 5.25
N SER A 104 -13.02 8.39 4.39
CA SER A 104 -14.45 8.27 4.10
C SER A 104 -14.68 7.18 3.06
N SER A 105 -15.95 6.83 2.83
CA SER A 105 -16.36 5.91 1.76
C SER A 105 -15.84 6.37 0.40
N ARG A 106 -15.97 7.67 0.11
CA ARG A 106 -15.49 8.31 -1.12
C ARG A 106 -13.98 8.19 -1.27
N ASP A 107 -13.23 8.37 -0.20
CA ASP A 107 -11.77 8.26 -0.25
C ASP A 107 -11.35 6.82 -0.57
N ASN A 108 -12.03 5.84 0.03
CA ASN A 108 -11.77 4.43 -0.25
C ASN A 108 -12.13 4.07 -1.70
N GLU A 109 -13.26 4.54 -2.21
CA GLU A 109 -13.69 4.35 -3.61
C GLU A 109 -12.66 4.90 -4.60
N MET A 110 -12.24 6.16 -4.42
CA MET A 110 -11.22 6.79 -5.26
C MET A 110 -9.90 6.00 -5.27
N MET A 111 -9.48 5.47 -4.12
CA MET A 111 -8.28 4.63 -4.04
C MET A 111 -8.44 3.32 -4.82
N LEU A 112 -9.57 2.64 -4.67
CA LEU A 112 -9.86 1.40 -5.39
C LEU A 112 -9.89 1.62 -6.92
N GLU A 113 -10.47 2.72 -7.38
CA GLU A 113 -10.48 3.11 -8.80
C GLU A 113 -9.08 3.40 -9.35
N GLY A 114 -8.20 3.98 -8.52
CA GLY A 114 -6.82 4.28 -8.88
C GLY A 114 -5.92 3.06 -8.97
N PHE A 115 -6.11 2.06 -8.10
CA PHE A 115 -5.20 0.91 -8.01
C PHE A 115 -5.09 0.07 -9.28
N GLN A 116 -6.18 -0.09 -10.02
CA GLN A 116 -6.24 -0.79 -11.33
C GLN A 116 -5.34 -2.04 -11.39
N PRO A 117 -5.62 -3.07 -10.57
CA PRO A 117 -4.78 -4.25 -10.53
C PRO A 117 -4.76 -5.01 -11.86
N ASN A 118 -3.68 -5.77 -12.09
CA ASN A 118 -3.57 -6.61 -13.28
C ASN A 118 -4.65 -7.72 -13.28
N VAL A 119 -5.15 -8.06 -14.47
CA VAL A 119 -6.13 -9.12 -14.74
C VAL A 119 -5.68 -10.53 -14.29
N ASN A 120 -4.38 -10.76 -14.12
CA ASN A 120 -3.81 -12.04 -13.71
C ASN A 120 -4.05 -12.39 -12.23
N LEU A 121 -4.62 -11.48 -11.43
CA LEU A 121 -4.96 -11.77 -10.04
C LEU A 121 -5.94 -12.95 -9.94
N ARG A 122 -5.58 -13.92 -9.10
CA ARG A 122 -6.43 -15.06 -8.72
C ARG A 122 -7.25 -14.76 -7.48
N TYR A 123 -6.72 -13.92 -6.58
CA TYR A 123 -7.37 -13.53 -5.35
C TYR A 123 -7.24 -12.02 -5.15
N LEU A 124 -8.37 -11.39 -4.84
CA LEU A 124 -8.46 -10.01 -4.39
C LEU A 124 -9.28 -10.01 -3.10
N TRP A 125 -8.76 -9.38 -2.06
CA TRP A 125 -9.51 -9.14 -0.83
C TRP A 125 -9.33 -7.70 -0.39
N ILE A 126 -10.37 -7.16 0.21
CA ILE A 126 -10.42 -5.79 0.70
C ILE A 126 -10.96 -5.84 2.12
N GLU A 127 -10.22 -5.24 3.06
CA GLU A 127 -10.60 -5.16 4.46
C GLU A 127 -10.70 -3.71 4.90
N GLY A 128 -11.61 -3.41 5.83
CA GLY A 128 -11.83 -2.07 6.35
C GLY A 128 -12.44 -1.08 5.35
N TYR A 129 -12.85 -1.55 4.17
CA TYR A 129 -13.58 -0.76 3.18
C TYR A 129 -14.88 -0.24 3.80
N ARG A 130 -15.02 1.09 3.88
CA ARG A 130 -16.17 1.69 4.56
C ARG A 130 -17.41 1.75 3.68
N GLY A 131 -17.24 1.90 2.36
CA GLY A 131 -18.31 1.87 1.36
C GLY A 131 -19.54 2.73 1.68
N GLN A 132 -20.60 2.52 0.89
CA GLN A 132 -21.99 2.80 1.25
C GLN A 132 -22.80 1.52 1.18
#